data_AF-A0A9X8YN05-F1
#
_entry.id   AF-A0A9X8YN05-F1
#
_cell.length_a   1.000
_cell.length_b   1.000
_cell.length_c   1.000
_cell.angle_alpha   90.00
_cell.angle_beta   90.00
_cell.angle_gamma   90.00
#
_symmetry.space_group_name_H-M   'P 1'
#
loop_
_entity.id
_entity.type
_entity.pdbx_description
1 polymer ?
#
loop_
_entity_poly.entity_id
_entity_poly.type
_entity_poly.pdbx_seq_one_letter_code
_entity_poly.pdbx_strand_id
1 'polypeptide(L)' 'FPNLEPGVISRMRESLGAKLEADRARKAREGKRIYHCPLFIIWAKEYSESGKCHYHICLLFNKDAYYHLGDYEREDNLRG' A
#
# COMPACT_ATOMS: atom_id res chain seq x y z
N PHE A 1 22.75 -8.97 -2.37
CA PHE A 1 22.98 -8.52 -0.99
C PHE A 1 21.66 -7.98 -0.43
N PRO A 2 21.25 -8.34 0.80
CA PRO A 2 20.01 -7.80 1.38
C PRO A 2 20.16 -6.28 1.57
N ASN A 3 19.07 -5.54 1.33
CA ASN A 3 19.04 -4.12 1.65
C ASN A 3 19.12 -3.96 3.18
N LEU A 4 20.25 -3.44 3.67
CA LEU A 4 20.51 -3.24 5.10
C LEU A 4 20.10 -1.84 5.58
N GLU A 5 19.62 -0.99 4.68
CA GLU A 5 19.23 0.37 5.03
C GLU A 5 18.08 0.34 6.05
N PRO A 6 18.25 0.94 7.23
CA PRO A 6 17.19 1.01 8.21
C PRO A 6 16.01 1.84 7.67
N GLY A 7 14.81 1.57 8.19
CA GLY A 7 13.63 2.40 7.93
C GLY A 7 12.92 2.17 6.59
N VAL A 8 13.20 1.08 5.86
CA VAL A 8 12.47 0.75 4.62
C VAL A 8 10.95 0.70 4.85
N ILE A 9 10.51 0.05 5.93
CA ILE A 9 9.09 -0.02 6.28
C ILE A 9 8.52 1.35 6.66
N SER A 10 9.30 2.19 7.36
CA SER A 10 8.87 3.56 7.69
C SER A 10 8.65 4.39 6.44
N ARG A 11 9.62 4.39 5.50
CA ARG A 11 9.50 5.10 4.22
C ARG A 11 8.33 4.58 3.38
N MET A 12 8.12 3.26 3.37
CA MET A 12 6.98 2.64 2.69
C MET A 12 5.65 3.09 3.30
N ARG A 13 5.53 3.08 4.63
CA ARG A 13 4.34 3.55 5.37
C ARG A 13 4.05 5.03 5.11
N GLU A 14 5.08 5.88 5.17
CA GLU A 14 4.95 7.32 4.89
C GLU A 14 4.50 7.58 3.44
N SER A 15 5.14 6.91 2.48
CA SER A 15 4.77 7.00 1.06
C SER A 15 3.32 6.54 0.81
N LEU A 16 2.90 5.44 1.45
CA LEU A 16 1.53 4.93 1.35
C LEU A 16 0.52 5.89 1.99
N GLY A 17 0.82 6.44 3.16
CA GLY A 17 0.00 7.47 3.80
C GLY A 17 -0.18 8.71 2.93
N ALA A 18 0.91 9.23 2.35
CA ALA A 18 0.85 10.37 1.45
C ALA A 18 -0.03 10.11 0.21
N LYS A 19 0.02 8.88 -0.35
CA LYS A 19 -0.84 8.49 -1.48
C LYS A 19 -2.32 8.44 -1.10
N LEU A 20 -2.66 7.94 0.09
CA LEU A 20 -4.05 7.91 0.57
C LEU A 20 -4.61 9.33 0.79
N GLU A 21 -3.80 10.24 1.35
CA GLU A 21 -4.21 11.64 1.52
C GLU A 21 -4.38 12.36 0.16
N ALA A 22 -3.47 12.10 -0.79
CA ALA A 22 -3.59 12.64 -2.14
C ALA A 22 -4.85 12.13 -2.87
N ASP A 23 -5.18 10.84 -2.74
CA ASP A 23 -6.43 10.27 -3.27
C ASP A 23 -7.66 10.90 -2.61
N ARG A 24 -7.65 11.03 -1.28
CA ARG A 24 -8.72 11.70 -0.53
C ARG A 24 -8.95 13.12 -1.01
N ALA A 25 -7.88 13.91 -1.17
CA ALA A 25 -7.95 15.27 -1.69
C ALA A 25 -8.47 15.31 -3.13
N ARG A 26 -8.07 14.36 -3.98
CA ARG A 26 -8.59 14.23 -5.35
C ARG A 26 -10.09 13.93 -5.36
N LYS A 27 -10.54 12.92 -4.60
CA LYS A 27 -11.96 12.56 -4.47
C LYS A 27 -12.79 13.75 -3.98
N ALA A 28 -12.28 14.53 -3.02
CA ALA A 28 -12.93 15.75 -2.54
C ALA A 28 -13.12 16.78 -3.66
N ARG A 29 -12.09 17.05 -4.46
CA ARG A 29 -12.17 17.98 -5.61
C ARG A 29 -13.14 17.53 -6.69
N GLU A 30 -13.27 16.22 -6.88
CA GLU A 30 -14.20 15.61 -7.85
C GLU A 30 -15.64 15.53 -7.31
N GLY A 31 -15.92 16.01 -6.09
CA GLY A 31 -17.24 15.93 -5.46
C GLY A 31 -17.65 14.49 -5.09
N LYS A 32 -16.70 13.56 -5.03
CA LYS A 32 -16.96 12.15 -4.66
C LYS A 32 -17.09 12.01 -3.15
N ARG A 33 -17.95 11.08 -2.72
CA ARG A 33 -18.08 10.71 -1.31
C ARG A 33 -16.76 10.16 -0.77
N ILE A 34 -16.36 10.64 0.39
CA ILE A 34 -15.15 10.19 1.09
C ILE A 34 -15.56 9.24 2.21
N TYR A 35 -15.06 8.01 2.16
CA TYR A 35 -15.22 7.03 3.22
C TYR A 35 -13.99 7.04 4.12
N HIS A 36 -14.19 6.90 5.43
CA HIS A 36 -13.09 6.79 6.37
C HIS A 36 -12.32 5.47 6.13
N CYS A 37 -11.02 5.58 5.89
CA CYS A 37 -10.14 4.43 5.67
C CYS A 37 -8.79 4.72 6.32
N PRO A 38 -8.59 4.38 7.60
CA PRO A 38 -7.31 4.55 8.25
C PRO A 38 -6.27 3.61 7.63
N LEU A 39 -5.00 4.02 7.66
CA LEU A 39 -3.91 3.19 7.15
C LEU A 39 -3.64 2.03 8.12
N PHE A 40 -4.10 0.84 7.75
CA PHE A 40 -3.87 -0.38 8.50
C PHE A 40 -2.82 -1.25 7.79
N ILE A 41 -1.67 -1.43 8.44
CA ILE A 41 -0.54 -2.19 7.91
C ILE A 41 -0.08 -3.19 8.97
N ILE A 42 -0.01 -4.47 8.58
CA ILE A 42 0.72 -5.51 9.30
C ILE A 42 1.95 -5.87 8.46
N TRP A 43 3.11 -6.00 9.08
CA TRP A 43 4.32 -6.41 8.37
C TRP A 43 5.18 -7.35 9.22
N ALA A 44 5.92 -8.22 8.54
CA ALA A 44 6.94 -9.09 9.13
C ALA A 44 8.23 -9.00 8.30
N LYS A 45 9.38 -9.11 8.98
CA LYS A 45 10.69 -9.25 8.34
C LYS A 45 11.13 -10.69 8.51
N GLU A 46 11.32 -11.39 7.41
CA GLU A 46 11.64 -12.81 7.39
C GLU A 46 12.96 -13.07 6.66
N TYR A 47 13.63 -14.16 7.05
CA TYR A 47 14.84 -14.65 6.42
C TYR A 47 14.56 -16.06 5.90
N SER A 48 14.72 -16.27 4.59
CA SER A 48 14.64 -17.62 4.02
C SER A 48 15.76 -18.51 4.57
N GLU A 49 15.66 -19.83 4.38
CA GLU A 49 16.74 -20.78 4.69
C GLU A 49 18.09 -20.40 4.03
N SER A 50 18.05 -19.80 2.84
CA SER A 50 19.23 -19.27 2.12
C SER A 50 19.80 -17.96 2.69
N GLY A 51 19.25 -17.44 3.80
CA GLY A 51 19.64 -16.16 4.42
C GLY A 51 19.08 -14.91 3.74
N LYS A 52 18.29 -15.04 2.66
CA LYS A 52 17.66 -13.90 1.98
C LYS A 52 16.60 -13.23 2.85
N CYS A 53 16.84 -11.96 3.20
CA CYS A 53 15.88 -11.10 3.88
C CYS A 53 14.77 -10.63 2.93
N HIS A 54 13.52 -10.73 3.36
CA HIS A 54 12.34 -10.20 2.67
C HIS A 54 11.27 -9.73 3.68
N TYR A 55 10.30 -8.97 3.19
CA TYR A 55 9.22 -8.44 4.01
C TYR A 55 7.87 -8.98 3.52
N HIS A 56 7.06 -9.50 4.44
CA HIS A 56 5.65 -9.76 4.20
C HIS A 56 4.83 -8.57 4.68
N ILE A 57 3.86 -8.13 3.88
CA ILE A 57 3.02 -6.98 4.19
C ILE A 57 1.56 -7.34 3.91
N CYS A 58 0.69 -7.08 4.87
CA CYS A 58 -0.75 -7.14 4.73
C CYS A 58 -1.33 -5.73 4.89
N LEU A 59 -2.07 -5.29 3.88
CA LEU A 59 -2.75 -4.00 3.84
C LEU A 59 -4.25 -4.24 3.95
N LEU A 60 -4.91 -3.64 4.93
CA LEU A 60 -6.36 -3.70 5.07
C LEU A 60 -6.97 -2.35 4.71
N PHE A 61 -7.92 -2.38 3.78
CA PHE A 61 -8.63 -1.21 3.30
C PHE A 61 -10.12 -1.33 3.58
N ASN A 62 -10.77 -0.20 3.84
CA ASN A 62 -12.23 -0.15 3.88
C ASN A 62 -12.78 -0.43 2.48
N LYS A 63 -13.61 -1.46 2.35
CA LYS A 63 -14.28 -1.85 1.09
C LYS A 63 -15.05 -0.70 0.47
N ASP A 64 -15.70 0.15 1.26
CA ASP A 64 -16.48 1.28 0.75
C ASP A 64 -15.57 2.36 0.14
N ALA A 65 -14.33 2.48 0.65
CA ALA A 65 -13.33 3.41 0.14
C ALA A 65 -12.57 2.84 -1.07
N TYR A 66 -12.28 1.53 -1.04
CA TYR A 66 -11.44 0.79 -1.98
C TYR A 66 -11.98 -0.63 -2.18
N TYR A 67 -12.95 -0.78 -3.08
CA TYR A 67 -13.56 -2.08 -3.36
C TYR A 67 -12.70 -2.97 -4.27
N HIS A 68 -11.83 -2.37 -5.10
CA HIS A 68 -11.04 -3.07 -6.11
C HIS A 68 -9.56 -2.66 -6.02
N LEU A 69 -8.66 -3.61 -6.32
CA LEU A 69 -7.21 -3.36 -6.36
C LEU A 69 -6.77 -2.51 -7.57
N GLY A 70 -7.72 -2.16 -8.44
CA GLY A 70 -7.49 -1.43 -9.67
C GLY A 70 -8.44 -1.92 -10.75
N ASP A 71 -8.16 -1.51 -11.97
CA ASP A 71 -8.82 -2.00 -13.18
C ASP A 71 -7.96 -3.12 -13.79
N TYR A 72 -8.54 -4.32 -13.86
CA TYR A 72 -7.84 -5.52 -14.35
C TYR A 72 -7.74 -5.60 -15.88
N GLU A 73 -8.44 -4.72 -16.59
CA GLU A 73 -8.43 -4.64 -18.06
C GLU A 73 -7.48 -3.56 -18.58
N ARG A 74 -6.87 -2.78 -17.67
CA ARG A 74 -5.84 -1.80 -18.04
C ARG A 74 -4.51 -2.47 -18.42
N GLU A 75 -3.94 -2.05 -19.54
CA GLU A 75 -2.62 -2.54 -20.00
C GLU A 75 -1.46 -2.16 -19.05
N ASP A 76 -1.63 -1.13 -18.21
CA ASP A 76 -0.62 -0.67 -17.25
C ASP A 76 -0.80 -1.22 -15.82
N ASN A 77 -1.58 -2.30 -15.66
CA ASN A 77 -1.76 -2.93 -14.36
C ASN A 77 -0.64 -3.95 -14.04
N LEU A 78 -0.59 -4.39 -12.78
CA LEU A 78 0.38 -5.39 -12.30
C LEU A 78 -0.13 -6.83 -12.43
N ARG A 79 -1.16 -7.07 -13.25
CA ARG A 79 -1.70 -8.41 -13.53
C ARG A 79 -0.77 -9.04 -14.56
N GLY A 80 -0.01 -10.05 -14.13
CA GLY A 80 0.82 -10.87 -15.01
C GLY A 80 0.01 -11.77 -15.94
#